data_AF-A0A126YZ67-F1
#
_entry.id   AF-A0A126YZ67-F1
#
_cell.length_a   1.000
_cell.length_b   1.000
_cell.length_c   1.000
_cell.angle_alpha   90.00
_cell.angle_beta   90.00
_cell.angle_gamma   90.00
#
_symmetry.space_group_name_H-M   'P 1'
#
loop_
_entity.id
_entity.type
_entity.pdbx_description
1 polymer ?
#
loop_
_entity_poly.entity_id
_entity_poly.type
_entity_poly.pdbx_seq_one_letter_code
_entity_poly.pdbx_strand_id
1 'polypeptide(L)'
;MREAVDAAVGGHASSHNAAGKGDAGNAFADGHDQASRSLLTGAAKLATALDDVADRMALSAYTHAAAEWASSGLAGDPPGYPVPTGSQSTTFGSIPAMHGGTGHLPPGWDLIQMVMSFVEYPDADTDEVRRTSTVWTTLGEDLARIQASIVDDILEPLSSVTAPDIAVIYAAVQPVIAYGRRLSKLPVEIAQFCQKFADLAEEVSQFIVTVLEQLLVAVVAEEAAGVLLTICSLGASDFLANAAAVAEALGAGKRIVTFIATFYDRVVAAVNLCTGSVRGLLDIAPDLEGGGALSKAAFVTVKATVGVSKAQSSEAARTWSSTVATWTWVSWLT
;
A
#
# COMPACT_ATOMS: atom_id res chain seq x y z
N MET A 1 -12.63 5.57 6.81
CA MET A 1 -11.27 5.04 6.57
C MET A 1 -11.26 3.53 6.43
N ARG A 2 -11.66 2.76 7.46
CA ARG A 2 -11.70 1.28 7.40
C ARG A 2 -12.42 0.76 6.16
N GLU A 3 -13.63 1.27 5.91
CA GLU A 3 -14.43 0.92 4.74
C GLU A 3 -13.72 1.17 3.40
N ALA A 4 -13.01 2.30 3.26
CA ALA A 4 -12.27 2.62 2.04
C ALA A 4 -11.09 1.65 1.82
N VAL A 5 -10.39 1.30 2.89
CA VAL A 5 -9.27 0.34 2.82
C VAL A 5 -9.78 -1.07 2.53
N ASP A 6 -10.88 -1.50 3.16
CA ASP A 6 -11.49 -2.81 2.89
C ASP A 6 -12.03 -2.90 1.46
N ALA A 7 -12.64 -1.83 0.95
CA ALA A 7 -13.05 -1.74 -0.44
C ALA A 7 -11.86 -1.85 -1.40
N ALA A 8 -10.73 -1.22 -1.08
CA ALA A 8 -9.51 -1.34 -1.86
C ALA A 8 -8.95 -2.77 -1.82
N VAL A 9 -8.92 -3.43 -0.66
CA VAL A 9 -8.49 -4.84 -0.53
C VAL A 9 -9.38 -5.76 -1.38
N GLY A 10 -10.70 -5.61 -1.29
CA GLY A 10 -11.64 -6.36 -2.12
C GLY A 10 -11.48 -6.08 -3.62
N GLY A 11 -11.13 -4.85 -3.97
CA GLY A 11 -10.83 -4.42 -5.33
C GLY A 11 -9.64 -5.15 -5.97
N HIS A 12 -8.74 -5.78 -5.21
CA HIS A 12 -7.59 -6.51 -5.75
C HIS A 12 -7.83 -8.02 -5.91
N ALA A 13 -9.07 -8.50 -5.76
CA ALA A 13 -9.34 -9.95 -5.79
C ALA A 13 -8.83 -10.68 -7.06
N SER A 14 -8.75 -10.01 -8.21
CA SER A 14 -8.27 -10.58 -9.47
C SER A 14 -6.82 -10.24 -9.84
N SER A 15 -6.08 -9.50 -9.00
CA SER A 15 -4.75 -8.98 -9.39
C SER A 15 -3.63 -10.03 -9.38
N HIS A 16 -3.97 -11.30 -9.13
CA HIS A 16 -3.00 -12.39 -9.07
C HIS A 16 -2.38 -12.65 -10.46
N ASN A 17 -1.10 -13.03 -10.51
CA ASN A 17 -0.42 -13.41 -11.76
C ASN A 17 -0.44 -12.35 -12.89
N ALA A 18 -0.55 -11.07 -12.56
CA ALA A 18 -0.66 -9.99 -13.55
C ALA A 18 0.69 -9.37 -13.94
N ALA A 19 1.75 -9.59 -13.16
CA ALA A 19 3.06 -8.95 -13.36
C ALA A 19 3.84 -9.47 -14.58
N GLY A 20 3.48 -10.62 -15.12
CA GLY A 20 4.25 -11.32 -16.15
C GLY A 20 5.46 -12.06 -15.57
N LYS A 21 6.08 -12.87 -16.42
CA LYS A 21 7.31 -13.62 -16.16
C LYS A 21 8.56 -12.76 -16.41
N GLY A 22 9.70 -13.32 -16.02
CA GLY A 22 11.01 -12.67 -16.13
C GLY A 22 11.33 -11.71 -14.98
N ASP A 23 12.59 -11.28 -14.96
CA ASP A 23 13.15 -10.46 -13.88
C ASP A 23 12.41 -9.11 -13.69
N ALA A 24 11.91 -8.53 -14.78
CA ALA A 24 11.18 -7.27 -14.75
C ALA A 24 9.79 -7.42 -14.11
N GLY A 25 9.05 -8.49 -14.47
CA GLY A 25 7.77 -8.80 -13.84
C GLY A 25 7.93 -9.12 -12.35
N ASN A 26 8.94 -9.92 -12.00
CA ASN A 26 9.26 -10.22 -10.60
C ASN A 26 9.61 -8.97 -9.80
N ALA A 27 10.49 -8.10 -10.32
CA ALA A 27 10.86 -6.86 -9.64
C ALA A 27 9.66 -5.91 -9.44
N PHE A 28 8.74 -5.86 -10.43
CA PHE A 28 7.51 -5.10 -10.30
C PHE A 28 6.60 -5.68 -9.20
N ALA A 29 6.35 -6.99 -9.23
CA ALA A 29 5.51 -7.66 -8.26
C ALA A 29 6.03 -7.49 -6.82
N ASP A 30 7.34 -7.71 -6.60
CA ASP A 30 7.98 -7.53 -5.30
C ASP A 30 7.80 -6.09 -4.78
N GLY A 31 8.06 -5.09 -5.64
CA GLY A 31 7.92 -3.68 -5.31
C GLY A 31 6.47 -3.30 -4.97
N HIS A 32 5.52 -3.76 -5.77
CA HIS A 32 4.09 -3.54 -5.54
C HIS A 32 3.62 -4.20 -4.24
N ASP A 33 3.94 -5.47 -4.02
CA ASP A 33 3.47 -6.24 -2.87
C ASP A 33 4.09 -5.73 -1.57
N GLN A 34 5.33 -5.25 -1.60
CA GLN A 34 5.95 -4.55 -0.47
C GLN A 34 5.29 -3.20 -0.19
N ALA A 35 5.05 -2.38 -1.20
CA ALA A 35 4.41 -1.08 -1.04
C ALA A 35 2.98 -1.21 -0.51
N SER A 36 2.22 -2.16 -1.06
CA SER A 36 0.85 -2.47 -0.66
C SER A 36 0.76 -2.92 0.81
N ARG A 37 1.62 -3.86 1.24
CA ARG A 37 1.71 -4.27 2.65
C ARG A 37 2.04 -3.11 3.58
N SER A 38 2.97 -2.25 3.17
CA SER A 38 3.39 -1.09 3.96
C SER A 38 2.26 -0.06 4.10
N LEU A 39 1.53 0.20 3.02
CA LEU A 39 0.35 1.06 3.01
C LEU A 39 -0.74 0.51 3.93
N LEU A 40 -1.10 -0.78 3.82
CA LEU A 40 -2.14 -1.40 4.65
C LEU A 40 -1.75 -1.41 6.14
N THR A 41 -0.49 -1.71 6.45
CA THR A 41 0.04 -1.64 7.82
C THR A 41 -0.01 -0.20 8.35
N GLY A 42 0.38 0.78 7.53
CA GLY A 42 0.30 2.19 7.89
C GLY A 42 -1.13 2.67 8.11
N ALA A 43 -2.06 2.22 7.28
CA ALA A 43 -3.48 2.49 7.43
C ALA A 43 -4.03 1.91 8.75
N ALA A 44 -3.65 0.68 9.09
CA ALA A 44 -4.03 0.04 10.35
C ALA A 44 -3.51 0.83 11.57
N LYS A 45 -2.24 1.26 11.53
CA LYS A 45 -1.63 2.10 12.57
C LYS A 45 -2.36 3.43 12.71
N LEU A 46 -2.66 4.10 11.59
CA LEU A 46 -3.39 5.37 11.61
C LEU A 46 -4.81 5.21 12.16
N ALA A 47 -5.55 4.19 11.74
CA ALA A 47 -6.90 3.92 12.25
C ALA A 47 -6.88 3.68 13.77
N THR A 48 -5.91 2.90 14.26
CA THR A 48 -5.72 2.66 15.69
C THR A 48 -5.35 3.95 16.43
N ALA A 49 -4.46 4.78 15.87
CA ALA A 49 -4.09 6.07 16.47
C ALA A 49 -5.26 7.06 16.54
N LEU A 50 -6.13 7.07 15.53
CA LEU A 50 -7.34 7.90 15.51
C LEU A 50 -8.33 7.46 16.59
N ASP A 51 -8.54 6.15 16.75
CA ASP A 51 -9.37 5.59 17.81
C ASP A 51 -8.80 5.92 19.21
N ASP A 52 -7.49 5.80 19.40
CA ASP A 52 -6.80 6.17 20.65
C ASP A 52 -6.97 7.65 20.99
N VAL A 53 -6.91 8.54 19.98
CA VAL A 53 -7.20 9.97 20.16
C VAL A 53 -8.65 10.16 20.59
N ALA A 54 -9.60 9.49 19.93
CA ALA A 54 -11.02 9.60 20.24
C ALA A 54 -11.34 9.13 21.68
N ASP A 55 -10.78 7.99 22.11
CA ASP A 55 -10.92 7.47 23.47
C ASP A 55 -10.39 8.47 24.52
N ARG A 56 -9.23 9.07 24.25
CA ARG A 56 -8.63 10.06 25.17
C ARG A 56 -9.42 11.35 25.23
N MET A 57 -9.98 11.80 24.11
CA MET A 57 -10.86 12.97 24.08
C MET A 57 -12.16 12.70 24.86
N ALA A 58 -12.77 11.54 24.67
CA ALA A 58 -13.96 11.13 25.41
C ALA A 58 -13.68 11.01 26.92
N LEU A 59 -12.52 10.48 27.31
CA LEU A 59 -12.10 10.43 28.70
C LEU A 59 -11.87 11.83 29.29
N SER A 60 -11.20 12.74 28.57
CA SER A 60 -11.02 14.13 29.03
C SER A 60 -12.39 14.80 29.25
N ALA A 61 -13.31 14.68 28.28
CA ALA A 61 -14.67 15.22 28.40
C ALA A 61 -15.42 14.67 29.62
N TYR A 62 -15.34 13.35 29.84
CA TYR A 62 -15.93 12.73 31.04
C TYR A 62 -15.32 13.29 32.33
N THR A 63 -13.99 13.44 32.41
CA THR A 63 -13.33 13.96 33.61
C THR A 63 -13.70 15.41 33.92
N HIS A 64 -13.80 16.27 32.90
CA HIS A 64 -14.26 17.66 33.07
C HIS A 64 -15.72 17.71 33.51
N ALA A 65 -16.60 16.90 32.89
CA ALA A 65 -18.00 16.84 33.28
C ALA A 65 -18.19 16.32 34.73
N ALA A 66 -17.40 15.33 35.14
CA ALA A 66 -17.42 14.82 36.51
C ALA A 66 -16.89 15.85 37.52
N ALA A 67 -15.85 16.61 37.17
CA ALA A 67 -15.33 17.69 38.01
C ALA A 67 -16.35 18.82 38.19
N GLU A 68 -17.07 19.19 37.12
CA GLU A 68 -18.13 20.20 37.18
C GLU A 68 -19.31 19.73 38.04
N TRP A 69 -19.78 18.49 37.85
CA TRP A 69 -20.84 17.91 38.67
C TRP A 69 -20.45 17.85 40.16
N ALA A 70 -19.21 17.45 40.46
CA ALA A 70 -18.70 17.47 41.83
C ALA A 70 -18.64 18.89 42.42
N SER A 71 -18.21 19.87 41.62
CA SER A 71 -18.10 21.28 42.03
C SER A 71 -19.47 21.93 42.23
N SER A 72 -20.49 21.48 41.51
CA SER A 72 -21.90 21.89 41.69
C SER A 72 -22.56 21.34 42.96
N GLY A 73 -21.81 20.59 43.79
CA GLY A 73 -22.35 19.96 44.99
C GLY A 73 -23.14 18.68 44.71
N LEU A 74 -22.82 17.97 43.62
CA LEU A 74 -23.52 16.76 43.15
C LEU A 74 -25.00 17.01 42.83
N ALA A 75 -25.34 18.24 42.43
CA ALA A 75 -26.68 18.60 42.03
C ALA A 75 -26.95 18.16 40.58
N GLY A 76 -28.15 17.61 40.33
CA GLY A 76 -28.54 17.10 39.01
C GLY A 76 -27.99 15.71 38.68
N ASP A 77 -28.21 15.30 37.44
CA ASP A 77 -27.81 13.97 36.98
C ASP A 77 -26.29 13.85 36.81
N PRO A 78 -25.70 12.68 37.14
CA PRO A 78 -24.28 12.44 36.93
C PRO A 78 -23.91 12.50 35.45
N PRO A 79 -22.62 12.69 35.12
CA PRO A 79 -22.16 12.78 33.73
C PRO A 79 -22.60 11.57 32.88
N GLY A 80 -23.30 11.83 31.79
CA GLY A 80 -23.83 10.81 30.88
C GLY A 80 -22.86 10.33 29.80
N TYR A 81 -21.58 10.69 29.85
CA TYR A 81 -20.62 10.29 28.82
C TYR A 81 -20.15 8.84 29.05
N PRO A 82 -20.23 7.96 28.05
CA PRO A 82 -19.70 6.62 28.17
C PRO A 82 -18.18 6.69 28.34
N VAL A 83 -17.65 6.01 29.37
CA VAL A 83 -16.20 5.81 29.51
C VAL A 83 -15.78 4.81 28.44
N PRO A 84 -14.80 5.14 27.58
CA PRO A 84 -14.35 4.21 26.55
C PRO A 84 -13.78 2.94 27.17
N THR A 85 -14.07 1.78 26.58
CA THR A 85 -13.53 0.48 27.01
C THR A 85 -12.10 0.24 26.51
N GLY A 86 -11.52 1.22 25.81
CA GLY A 86 -10.26 1.10 25.10
C GLY A 86 -10.44 0.52 23.70
N SER A 87 -9.76 1.12 22.74
CA SER A 87 -9.80 0.74 21.34
C SER A 87 -8.91 -0.46 21.05
N GLN A 88 -9.37 -1.32 20.14
CA GLN A 88 -8.63 -2.49 19.69
C GLN A 88 -7.73 -2.13 18.51
N SER A 89 -6.58 -2.79 18.42
CA SER A 89 -5.70 -2.66 17.26
C SER A 89 -6.45 -3.05 15.98
N THR A 90 -6.39 -2.19 14.97
CA THR A 90 -6.99 -2.44 13.66
C THR A 90 -6.04 -3.23 12.79
N THR A 91 -6.56 -4.20 12.05
CA THR A 91 -5.83 -4.91 10.98
C THR A 91 -6.69 -4.96 9.73
N PHE A 92 -6.05 -5.09 8.57
CA PHE A 92 -6.71 -5.22 7.27
C PHE A 92 -6.33 -6.55 6.62
N GLY A 93 -7.17 -7.02 5.70
CA GLY A 93 -6.88 -8.20 4.88
C GLY A 93 -5.63 -8.01 3.99
N SER A 94 -5.10 -9.11 3.48
CA SER A 94 -3.98 -9.08 2.53
C SER A 94 -4.47 -8.99 1.08
N ILE A 95 -3.69 -8.32 0.24
CA ILE A 95 -3.89 -8.29 -1.21
C ILE A 95 -3.18 -9.50 -1.86
N PRO A 96 -3.76 -10.15 -2.89
CA PRO A 96 -3.10 -11.21 -3.64
C PRO A 96 -1.78 -10.74 -4.26
N ALA A 97 -0.76 -11.62 -4.24
CA ALA A 97 0.53 -11.33 -4.86
C ALA A 97 0.41 -11.24 -6.38
N MET A 98 1.08 -10.26 -7.00
CA MET A 98 0.99 -10.04 -8.45
C MET A 98 1.90 -10.96 -9.28
N HIS A 99 2.83 -11.70 -8.65
CA HIS A 99 3.75 -12.61 -9.32
C HIS A 99 3.02 -13.61 -10.22
N GLY A 100 3.58 -13.86 -11.40
CA GLY A 100 3.04 -14.76 -12.42
C GLY A 100 2.61 -13.99 -13.66
N GLY A 101 2.24 -14.72 -14.71
CA GLY A 101 1.85 -14.16 -16.00
C GLY A 101 0.75 -14.97 -16.67
N THR A 102 0.26 -14.47 -17.80
CA THR A 102 -0.88 -15.05 -18.53
C THR A 102 -0.53 -16.36 -19.23
N GLY A 103 0.74 -16.64 -19.49
CA GLY A 103 1.20 -17.74 -20.32
C GLY A 103 0.91 -17.56 -21.81
N HIS A 104 0.37 -16.41 -22.23
CA HIS A 104 0.12 -16.12 -23.63
C HIS A 104 1.41 -15.71 -24.33
N LEU A 105 1.68 -16.33 -25.49
CA LEU A 105 2.86 -16.07 -26.29
C LEU A 105 2.44 -15.56 -27.68
N PRO A 106 3.10 -14.55 -28.24
CA PRO A 106 2.80 -14.09 -29.58
C PRO A 106 3.23 -15.13 -30.62
N PRO A 107 2.55 -15.22 -31.78
CA PRO A 107 2.93 -16.11 -32.87
C PRO A 107 4.40 -15.90 -33.29
N GLY A 108 5.16 -16.99 -33.46
CA GLY A 108 6.57 -16.95 -33.87
C GLY A 108 7.56 -16.75 -32.73
N TRP A 109 7.10 -16.56 -31.49
CA TRP A 109 7.98 -16.49 -30.32
C TRP A 109 8.77 -17.79 -30.09
N ASP A 110 8.19 -18.93 -30.43
CA ASP A 110 8.79 -20.25 -30.47
C ASP A 110 10.07 -20.33 -31.34
N LEU A 111 10.16 -19.54 -32.41
CA LEU A 111 11.38 -19.45 -33.24
C LEU A 111 12.51 -18.76 -32.47
N ILE A 112 12.18 -17.70 -31.73
CA ILE A 112 13.14 -17.01 -30.87
C ILE A 112 13.57 -17.94 -29.73
N GLN A 113 12.64 -18.64 -29.08
CA GLN A 113 12.98 -19.58 -28.00
C GLN A 113 13.88 -20.73 -28.47
N MET A 114 13.72 -21.20 -29.70
CA MET A 114 14.58 -22.28 -30.23
C MET A 114 16.04 -21.84 -30.35
N VAL A 115 16.27 -20.57 -30.69
CA VAL A 115 17.60 -20.01 -30.90
C VAL A 115 18.15 -19.35 -29.61
N MET A 116 17.26 -18.88 -28.75
CA MET A 116 17.53 -18.14 -27.52
C MET A 116 16.62 -18.62 -26.39
N SER A 117 16.85 -19.84 -25.92
CA SER A 117 16.02 -20.50 -24.89
C SER A 117 16.06 -19.86 -23.50
N PHE A 118 16.98 -18.91 -23.27
CA PHE A 118 17.12 -18.20 -22.01
C PHE A 118 16.26 -16.93 -21.91
N VAL A 119 15.59 -16.52 -22.99
CA VAL A 119 14.81 -15.28 -23.04
C VAL A 119 13.34 -15.59 -22.73
N GLU A 120 12.83 -15.02 -21.64
CA GLU A 120 11.41 -15.10 -21.30
C GLU A 120 10.62 -13.95 -21.94
N TYR A 121 9.43 -14.27 -22.43
CA TYR A 121 8.49 -13.26 -22.91
C TYR A 121 7.80 -12.59 -21.71
N PRO A 122 7.79 -11.24 -21.63
CA PRO A 122 7.08 -10.53 -20.58
C PRO A 122 5.56 -10.58 -20.84
N ASP A 123 4.92 -11.65 -20.37
CA ASP A 123 3.50 -11.99 -20.52
C ASP A 123 2.60 -11.33 -19.46
N ALA A 124 2.88 -10.06 -19.14
CA ALA A 124 2.13 -9.28 -18.16
C ALA A 124 0.69 -9.01 -18.61
N ASP A 125 -0.25 -9.06 -17.68
CA ASP A 125 -1.64 -8.65 -17.88
C ASP A 125 -1.75 -7.15 -17.61
N THR A 126 -1.51 -6.35 -18.65
CA THR A 126 -1.47 -4.88 -18.53
C THR A 126 -2.83 -4.28 -18.18
N ASP A 127 -3.93 -4.92 -18.59
CA ASP A 127 -5.29 -4.49 -18.25
C ASP A 127 -5.55 -4.67 -16.75
N GLU A 128 -5.17 -5.82 -16.18
CA GLU A 128 -5.31 -6.08 -14.76
C GLU A 128 -4.39 -5.18 -13.91
N VAL A 129 -3.19 -4.87 -14.38
CA VAL A 129 -2.30 -3.89 -13.73
C VAL A 129 -2.91 -2.47 -13.76
N ARG A 130 -3.58 -2.08 -14.86
CA ARG A 130 -4.29 -0.78 -14.96
C ARG A 130 -5.52 -0.74 -14.06
N ARG A 131 -6.24 -1.85 -13.94
CA ARG A 131 -7.34 -2.00 -13.00
C ARG A 131 -6.85 -1.81 -11.56
N THR A 132 -5.73 -2.43 -11.21
CA THR A 132 -5.03 -2.26 -9.93
C THR A 132 -4.67 -0.79 -9.67
N SER A 133 -4.12 -0.10 -10.67
CA SER A 133 -3.85 1.35 -10.60
C SER A 133 -5.11 2.18 -10.28
N THR A 134 -6.25 1.83 -10.88
CA THR A 134 -7.53 2.51 -10.64
C THR A 134 -8.02 2.31 -9.20
N VAL A 135 -7.88 1.10 -8.64
CA VAL A 135 -8.23 0.81 -7.25
C VAL A 135 -7.39 1.65 -6.30
N TRP A 136 -6.08 1.72 -6.54
CA TRP A 136 -5.18 2.55 -5.72
C TRP A 136 -5.46 4.04 -5.82
N THR A 137 -5.77 4.54 -7.01
CA THR A 137 -6.17 5.93 -7.22
C THR A 137 -7.41 6.27 -6.42
N THR A 138 -8.44 5.41 -6.49
CA THR A 138 -9.70 5.56 -5.75
C THR A 138 -9.46 5.62 -4.24
N LEU A 139 -8.63 4.72 -3.70
CA LEU A 139 -8.26 4.74 -2.29
C LEU A 139 -7.55 6.04 -1.90
N GLY A 140 -6.62 6.53 -2.74
CA GLY A 140 -5.92 7.79 -2.50
C GLY A 140 -6.88 8.97 -2.41
N GLU A 141 -7.85 9.04 -3.31
CA GLU A 141 -8.90 10.06 -3.30
C GLU A 141 -9.80 9.96 -2.07
N ASP A 142 -10.22 8.76 -1.68
CA ASP A 142 -11.01 8.53 -0.46
C ASP A 142 -10.25 8.99 0.79
N LEU A 143 -8.98 8.60 0.93
CA LEU A 143 -8.15 9.00 2.06
C LEU A 143 -7.90 10.51 2.08
N ALA A 144 -7.72 11.14 0.92
CA ALA A 144 -7.57 12.59 0.82
C ALA A 144 -8.86 13.32 1.24
N ARG A 145 -10.04 12.85 0.81
CA ARG A 145 -11.34 13.39 1.24
C ARG A 145 -11.53 13.28 2.76
N ILE A 146 -11.23 12.11 3.33
CA ILE A 146 -11.30 11.89 4.78
C ILE A 146 -10.32 12.80 5.53
N GLN A 147 -9.10 12.96 5.00
CA GLN A 147 -8.11 13.82 5.64
C GLN A 147 -8.50 15.30 5.61
N ALA A 148 -9.14 15.76 4.53
CA ALA A 148 -9.67 17.12 4.44
C ALA A 148 -10.75 17.36 5.52
N SER A 149 -11.72 16.45 5.63
CA SER A 149 -12.80 16.59 6.63
C SER A 149 -12.28 16.52 8.08
N ILE A 150 -11.27 15.69 8.38
CA ILE A 150 -10.66 15.62 9.73
C ILE A 150 -10.11 16.99 10.17
N VAL A 151 -9.47 17.73 9.28
CA VAL A 151 -8.85 19.01 9.63
C VAL A 151 -9.92 20.05 9.93
N ASP A 152 -10.97 20.11 9.11
CA ASP A 152 -12.02 21.11 9.22
C ASP A 152 -12.98 20.76 10.39
N ASP A 153 -13.46 19.52 10.45
CA ASP A 153 -14.52 19.12 11.40
C ASP A 153 -14.02 18.91 12.83
N ILE A 154 -12.74 18.59 13.04
CA ILE A 154 -12.21 18.22 14.36
C ILE A 154 -11.36 19.32 14.98
N LEU A 155 -10.48 19.96 14.21
CA LEU A 155 -9.57 20.97 14.78
C LEU A 155 -10.23 22.33 14.98
N GLU A 156 -11.21 22.69 14.14
CA GLU A 156 -11.90 23.99 14.23
C GLU A 156 -12.71 24.11 15.52
N PRO A 157 -13.55 23.15 15.94
CA PRO A 157 -14.28 23.26 17.20
C PRO A 157 -13.35 23.28 18.42
N LEU A 158 -12.24 22.51 18.38
CA LEU A 158 -11.25 22.50 19.47
C LEU A 158 -10.57 23.85 19.66
N SER A 159 -10.53 24.70 18.64
CA SER A 159 -9.89 26.02 18.74
C SER A 159 -10.68 26.99 19.64
N SER A 160 -11.97 26.69 19.86
CA SER A 160 -12.85 27.45 20.74
C SER A 160 -12.81 26.99 22.20
N VAL A 161 -12.20 25.82 22.48
CA VAL A 161 -12.16 25.22 23.82
C VAL A 161 -11.00 25.82 24.62
N THR A 162 -11.30 26.46 25.74
CA THR A 162 -10.30 26.96 26.69
C THR A 162 -10.16 25.98 27.85
N ALA A 163 -9.19 25.08 27.77
CA ALA A 163 -8.89 24.11 28.82
C ALA A 163 -7.37 23.94 29.01
N PRO A 164 -6.87 23.66 30.23
CA PRO A 164 -5.43 23.52 30.49
C PRO A 164 -4.77 22.35 29.73
N ASP A 165 -5.56 21.37 29.30
CA ASP A 165 -5.14 20.18 28.55
C ASP A 165 -5.25 20.32 27.03
N ILE A 166 -5.84 21.40 26.50
CA ILE A 166 -6.09 21.54 25.05
C ILE A 166 -4.79 21.55 24.24
N ALA A 167 -3.74 22.20 24.73
CA ALA A 167 -2.43 22.25 24.07
C ALA A 167 -1.78 20.86 23.96
N VAL A 168 -2.01 20.00 24.96
CA VAL A 168 -1.53 18.62 24.98
C VAL A 168 -2.30 17.78 23.95
N ILE A 169 -3.62 17.96 23.85
CA ILE A 169 -4.45 17.30 22.85
C ILE A 169 -4.04 17.74 21.44
N TYR A 170 -3.79 19.02 21.20
CA TYR A 170 -3.27 19.49 19.91
C TYR A 170 -1.92 18.84 19.57
N ALA A 171 -0.98 18.80 20.51
CA ALA A 171 0.31 18.14 20.30
C ALA A 171 0.17 16.63 20.01
N ALA A 172 -0.87 15.98 20.53
CA ALA A 172 -1.21 14.58 20.26
C ALA A 172 -1.68 14.33 18.83
N VAL A 173 -2.52 15.23 18.33
CA VAL A 173 -3.27 15.04 17.07
C VAL A 173 -2.43 15.44 15.85
N GLN A 174 -1.50 16.39 16.01
CA GLN A 174 -0.66 16.87 14.89
C GLN A 174 0.14 15.75 14.19
N PRO A 175 0.83 14.83 14.90
CA PRO A 175 1.51 13.69 14.25
C PRO A 175 0.55 12.78 13.48
N VAL A 176 -0.64 12.52 14.03
CA VAL A 176 -1.68 11.69 13.40
C VAL A 176 -2.15 12.31 12.07
N ILE A 177 -2.37 13.63 12.06
CA ILE A 177 -2.74 14.38 10.85
C ILE A 177 -1.59 14.39 9.83
N ALA A 178 -0.37 14.65 10.27
CA ALA A 178 0.80 14.66 9.40
C ALA A 178 1.02 13.28 8.74
N TYR A 179 0.86 12.20 9.50
CA TYR A 179 0.92 10.84 9.00
C TYR A 179 -0.22 10.56 8.01
N GLY A 180 -1.46 10.92 8.35
CA GLY A 180 -2.62 10.76 7.48
C GLY A 180 -2.46 11.45 6.12
N ARG A 181 -1.91 12.66 6.09
CA ARG A 181 -1.59 13.41 4.85
C ARG A 181 -0.55 12.75 3.97
N ARG A 182 0.38 12.00 4.56
CA ARG A 182 1.39 11.26 3.79
C ARG A 182 0.83 9.93 3.31
N LEU A 183 0.12 9.24 4.19
CA LEU A 183 -0.55 7.99 3.87
C LEU A 183 -1.53 8.18 2.71
N SER A 184 -2.27 9.29 2.63
CA SER A 184 -3.22 9.53 1.54
C SER A 184 -2.56 9.71 0.16
N LYS A 185 -1.26 10.04 0.10
CA LYS A 185 -0.52 10.20 -1.16
C LYS A 185 0.03 8.89 -1.68
N LEU A 186 0.40 7.97 -0.79
CA LEU A 186 1.04 6.71 -1.14
C LEU A 186 0.22 5.84 -2.11
N PRO A 187 -1.12 5.69 -1.98
CA PRO A 187 -1.91 4.96 -2.97
C PRO A 187 -1.77 5.53 -4.39
N VAL A 188 -1.77 6.86 -4.54
CA VAL A 188 -1.61 7.51 -5.85
C VAL A 188 -0.23 7.24 -6.44
N GLU A 189 0.81 7.18 -5.61
CA GLU A 189 2.17 6.86 -6.05
C GLU A 189 2.30 5.39 -6.46
N ILE A 190 1.66 4.46 -5.75
CA ILE A 190 1.55 3.05 -6.14
C ILE A 190 0.76 2.93 -7.45
N ALA A 191 -0.33 3.68 -7.62
CA ALA A 191 -1.10 3.70 -8.86
C ALA A 191 -0.25 4.15 -10.05
N GLN A 192 0.51 5.23 -9.90
CA GLN A 192 1.44 5.70 -10.93
C GLN A 192 2.53 4.67 -11.25
N PHE A 193 3.01 3.93 -10.25
CA PHE A 193 3.94 2.83 -10.45
C PHE A 193 3.32 1.70 -11.29
N CYS A 194 2.09 1.27 -10.97
CA CYS A 194 1.33 0.30 -11.77
C CYS A 194 1.11 0.79 -13.21
N GLN A 195 0.67 2.04 -13.38
CA GLN A 195 0.43 2.62 -14.70
C GLN A 195 1.70 2.64 -15.56
N LYS A 196 2.82 3.10 -14.99
CA LYS A 196 4.12 3.10 -15.68
C LYS A 196 4.55 1.69 -16.06
N PHE A 197 4.39 0.71 -15.18
CA PHE A 197 4.72 -0.68 -15.50
C PHE A 197 3.89 -1.21 -16.66
N ALA A 198 2.57 -0.99 -16.65
CA ALA A 198 1.70 -1.43 -17.73
C ALA A 198 2.05 -0.77 -19.07
N ASP A 199 2.35 0.53 -19.08
CA ASP A 199 2.80 1.24 -20.29
C ASP A 199 4.11 0.66 -20.84
N LEU A 200 5.06 0.36 -19.95
CA LEU A 200 6.35 -0.25 -20.32
C LEU A 200 6.20 -1.68 -20.85
N ALA A 201 5.37 -2.50 -20.20
CA ALA A 201 5.13 -3.87 -20.62
C ALA A 201 4.42 -3.93 -21.99
N GLU A 202 3.47 -3.02 -22.22
CA GLU A 202 2.79 -2.87 -23.50
C GLU A 202 3.77 -2.43 -24.61
N GLU A 203 4.65 -1.46 -24.32
CA GLU A 203 5.72 -1.01 -25.24
C GLU A 203 6.62 -2.17 -25.67
N VAL A 204 7.04 -3.02 -24.72
CA VAL A 204 7.88 -4.20 -24.99
C VAL A 204 7.12 -5.25 -25.78
N SER A 205 5.88 -5.54 -25.42
CA SER A 205 5.05 -6.52 -26.13
C SER A 205 4.87 -6.11 -27.61
N GLN A 206 4.51 -4.85 -27.86
CA GLN A 206 4.34 -4.32 -29.22
C GLN A 206 5.66 -4.33 -30.01
N PHE A 207 6.77 -4.00 -29.37
CA PHE A 207 8.09 -4.08 -30.01
C PHE A 207 8.44 -5.51 -30.42
N ILE A 208 8.21 -6.49 -29.52
CA ILE A 208 8.46 -7.91 -29.81
C ILE A 208 7.60 -8.37 -30.98
N VAL A 209 6.30 -8.08 -30.97
CA VAL A 209 5.39 -8.43 -32.08
C VAL A 209 5.89 -7.84 -33.40
N THR A 210 6.28 -6.56 -33.40
CA THR A 210 6.80 -5.88 -34.60
C THR A 210 8.08 -6.56 -35.12
N VAL A 211 9.00 -6.93 -34.23
CA VAL A 211 10.25 -7.61 -34.62
C VAL A 211 9.97 -9.02 -35.17
N LEU A 212 9.01 -9.74 -34.59
CA LEU A 212 8.59 -11.06 -35.07
C LEU A 212 7.92 -10.98 -36.44
N GLU A 213 7.07 -10.00 -36.68
CA GLU A 213 6.47 -9.76 -38.00
C GLU A 213 7.53 -9.44 -39.06
N GLN A 214 8.52 -8.61 -38.73
CA GLN A 214 9.65 -8.31 -39.62
C GLN A 214 10.47 -9.57 -39.94
N LEU A 215 10.72 -10.42 -38.94
CA LEU A 215 11.41 -11.69 -39.13
C LEU A 215 10.62 -12.61 -40.07
N LEU A 216 9.30 -12.71 -39.88
CA LEU A 216 8.45 -13.54 -40.70
C LEU A 216 8.43 -13.08 -42.16
N VAL A 217 8.39 -11.77 -42.40
CA VAL A 217 8.48 -11.20 -43.76
C VAL A 217 9.84 -11.46 -44.41
N ALA A 218 10.93 -11.34 -43.66
CA ALA A 218 12.28 -11.53 -44.18
C ALA A 218 12.52 -12.99 -44.62
N VAL A 219 12.10 -13.95 -43.80
CA VAL A 219 12.18 -15.39 -44.13
C VAL A 219 11.33 -15.75 -45.38
N VAL A 220 10.16 -15.13 -45.57
CA VAL A 220 9.33 -15.33 -46.78
C VAL A 220 9.98 -14.76 -48.04
N ALA A 221 10.69 -13.63 -47.91
CA ALA A 221 11.32 -12.97 -49.04
C ALA A 221 12.51 -13.78 -49.59
N GLU A 222 13.24 -14.49 -48.74
CA GLU A 222 14.40 -15.30 -49.13
C GLU A 222 14.02 -16.66 -49.72
N GLU A 223 12.92 -17.28 -49.27
CA GLU A 223 12.51 -18.60 -49.76
C GLU A 223 11.11 -18.55 -50.39
N ALA A 224 11.03 -18.75 -51.72
CA ALA A 224 9.81 -18.69 -52.52
C ALA A 224 8.62 -19.47 -51.92
N ALA A 225 7.76 -18.80 -51.14
CA ALA A 225 6.46 -19.20 -50.56
C ALA A 225 6.36 -20.55 -49.78
N GLY A 226 7.23 -21.53 -50.02
CA GLY A 226 7.15 -22.88 -49.46
C GLY A 226 7.56 -22.95 -48.00
N VAL A 227 8.46 -22.08 -47.55
CA VAL A 227 9.07 -22.19 -46.20
C VAL A 227 8.20 -21.64 -45.10
N LEU A 228 7.37 -20.63 -45.38
CA LEU A 228 6.40 -20.15 -44.39
C LEU A 228 5.40 -21.25 -44.00
N LEU A 229 4.91 -22.00 -44.99
CA LEU A 229 4.06 -23.16 -44.75
C LEU A 229 4.82 -24.25 -43.99
N THR A 230 6.09 -24.51 -44.29
CA THR A 230 6.90 -25.51 -43.58
C THR A 230 7.19 -25.13 -42.12
N ILE A 231 7.48 -23.85 -41.83
CA ILE A 231 7.73 -23.36 -40.47
C ILE A 231 6.47 -23.48 -39.61
N CYS A 232 5.29 -23.15 -40.16
CA CYS A 232 4.03 -23.26 -39.43
C CYS A 232 3.44 -24.70 -39.41
N SER A 233 3.84 -25.60 -40.32
CA SER A 233 3.16 -26.91 -40.52
C SER A 233 4.05 -28.15 -40.32
N LEU A 234 5.38 -28.05 -40.47
CA LEU A 234 6.31 -29.20 -40.55
C LEU A 234 7.46 -29.16 -39.53
N GLY A 235 7.56 -28.10 -38.72
CA GLY A 235 8.33 -28.10 -37.48
C GLY A 235 9.75 -27.54 -37.59
N ALA A 236 10.31 -27.25 -36.42
CA ALA A 236 11.53 -26.49 -36.17
C ALA A 236 12.81 -27.04 -36.84
N SER A 237 12.79 -28.30 -37.29
CA SER A 237 13.90 -29.00 -37.95
C SER A 237 14.37 -28.34 -39.25
N ASP A 238 13.45 -27.87 -40.10
CA ASP A 238 13.79 -27.25 -41.38
C ASP A 238 14.30 -25.81 -41.19
N PHE A 239 13.77 -25.12 -40.18
CA PHE A 239 14.25 -23.79 -39.78
C PHE A 239 15.72 -23.84 -39.33
N LEU A 240 16.11 -24.83 -38.52
CA LEU A 240 17.50 -24.98 -38.07
C LEU A 240 18.47 -25.38 -39.20
N ALA A 241 17.96 -25.95 -40.30
CA ALA A 241 18.77 -26.31 -41.46
C ALA A 241 19.09 -25.10 -42.36
N ASN A 242 18.28 -24.03 -42.31
CA ASN A 242 18.51 -22.81 -43.08
C ASN A 242 19.36 -21.80 -42.29
N ALA A 243 20.64 -21.70 -42.65
CA ALA A 243 21.58 -20.80 -42.00
C ALA A 243 21.20 -19.31 -42.09
N ALA A 244 20.51 -18.87 -43.15
CA ALA A 244 20.08 -17.48 -43.30
C ALA A 244 18.93 -17.16 -42.34
N ALA A 245 17.90 -17.99 -42.28
CA ALA A 245 16.78 -17.84 -41.35
C ALA A 245 17.23 -17.86 -39.87
N VAL A 246 18.18 -18.74 -39.52
CA VAL A 246 18.80 -18.77 -38.18
C VAL A 246 19.55 -17.46 -37.88
N ALA A 247 20.29 -16.92 -38.85
CA ALA A 247 21.02 -15.66 -38.68
C ALA A 247 20.06 -14.46 -38.48
N GLU A 248 18.97 -14.40 -39.23
CA GLU A 248 17.94 -13.36 -39.07
C GLU A 248 17.25 -13.45 -37.71
N ALA A 249 16.89 -14.66 -37.26
CA ALA A 249 16.29 -14.86 -35.94
C ALA A 249 17.24 -14.55 -34.80
N LEU A 250 18.54 -14.85 -34.94
CA LEU A 250 19.56 -14.39 -33.99
C LEU A 250 19.64 -12.86 -33.95
N GLY A 251 19.54 -12.19 -35.10
CA GLY A 251 19.52 -10.73 -35.19
C GLY A 251 18.27 -10.12 -34.54
N ALA A 252 17.10 -10.70 -34.78
CA ALA A 252 15.83 -10.33 -34.14
C ALA A 252 15.89 -10.55 -32.62
N GLY A 253 16.32 -11.73 -32.18
CA GLY A 253 16.45 -12.10 -30.78
C GLY A 253 17.42 -11.18 -30.01
N LYS A 254 18.56 -10.80 -30.60
CA LYS A 254 19.46 -9.81 -30.00
C LYS A 254 18.78 -8.47 -29.75
N ARG A 255 18.03 -7.95 -30.73
CA ARG A 255 17.27 -6.70 -30.59
C ARG A 255 16.24 -6.80 -29.47
N ILE A 256 15.52 -7.92 -29.40
CA ILE A 256 14.55 -8.22 -28.34
C ILE A 256 15.22 -8.22 -26.96
N VAL A 257 16.34 -8.94 -26.79
CA VAL A 257 17.06 -9.01 -25.50
C VAL A 257 17.54 -7.64 -25.04
N THR A 258 18.11 -6.83 -25.93
CA THR A 258 18.54 -5.47 -25.58
C THR A 258 17.36 -4.61 -25.13
N PHE A 259 16.20 -4.76 -25.77
CA PHE A 259 14.99 -4.02 -25.39
C PHE A 259 14.41 -4.49 -24.05
N ILE A 260 14.38 -5.81 -23.80
CA ILE A 260 13.96 -6.39 -22.50
C ILE A 260 14.89 -5.94 -21.36
N ALA A 261 16.21 -5.86 -21.58
CA ALA A 261 17.14 -5.35 -20.59
C ALA A 261 16.85 -3.86 -20.26
N THR A 262 16.56 -3.05 -21.29
CA THR A 262 16.17 -1.64 -21.10
C THR A 262 14.85 -1.52 -20.32
N PHE A 263 13.90 -2.41 -20.59
CA PHE A 263 12.65 -2.51 -19.83
C PHE A 263 12.90 -2.82 -18.35
N TYR A 264 13.71 -3.83 -18.06
CA TYR A 264 14.10 -4.17 -16.69
C TYR A 264 14.67 -2.96 -15.94
N ASP A 265 15.64 -2.25 -16.53
CA ASP A 265 16.24 -1.06 -15.92
C ASP A 265 15.21 0.04 -15.61
N ARG A 266 14.24 0.25 -16.52
CA ARG A 266 13.15 1.22 -16.33
C ARG A 266 12.20 0.80 -15.21
N VAL A 267 11.90 -0.49 -15.08
CA VAL A 267 11.10 -1.03 -13.98
C VAL A 267 11.82 -0.86 -12.65
N VAL A 268 13.11 -1.22 -12.55
CA VAL A 268 13.91 -1.04 -11.33
C VAL A 268 13.97 0.44 -10.92
N ALA A 269 14.13 1.36 -11.87
CA ALA A 269 14.07 2.79 -11.58
C ALA A 269 12.72 3.21 -11.00
N ALA A 270 11.61 2.68 -11.52
CA ALA A 270 10.27 2.96 -11.01
C ALA A 270 10.04 2.36 -9.61
N VAL A 271 10.53 1.14 -9.35
CA VAL A 271 10.50 0.49 -8.02
C VAL A 271 11.26 1.33 -6.99
N ASN A 272 12.43 1.87 -7.33
CA ASN A 272 13.22 2.70 -6.43
C ASN A 272 12.49 3.99 -6.02
N LEU A 273 11.76 4.61 -6.94
CA LEU A 273 10.92 5.78 -6.64
C LEU A 273 9.80 5.41 -5.66
N CYS A 274 9.06 4.33 -5.92
CA CYS A 274 7.99 3.85 -5.05
C CYS A 274 8.52 3.46 -3.65
N THR A 275 9.68 2.81 -3.58
CA THR A 275 10.32 2.43 -2.31
C THR A 275 10.76 3.66 -1.51
N GLY A 276 11.22 4.72 -2.18
CA GLY A 276 11.54 6.00 -1.54
C GLY A 276 10.33 6.62 -0.84
N SER A 277 9.17 6.59 -1.48
CA SER A 277 7.91 7.04 -0.89
C SER A 277 7.50 6.23 0.35
N VAL A 278 7.59 4.90 0.27
CA VAL A 278 7.30 4.01 1.40
C VAL A 278 8.22 4.31 2.59
N ARG A 279 9.53 4.49 2.34
CA ARG A 279 10.47 4.88 3.41
C ARG A 279 10.08 6.22 4.03
N GLY A 280 9.73 7.21 3.22
CA GLY A 280 9.27 8.51 3.71
C GLY A 280 7.99 8.47 4.57
N LEU A 281 7.16 7.43 4.43
CA LEU A 281 6.04 7.15 5.33
C LEU A 281 6.53 6.48 6.63
N LEU A 282 7.41 5.49 6.51
CA LEU A 282 7.94 4.73 7.65
C LEU A 282 8.78 5.60 8.60
N ASP A 283 9.48 6.61 8.10
CA ASP A 283 10.27 7.53 8.92
C ASP A 283 9.44 8.35 9.92
N ILE A 284 8.13 8.48 9.69
CA ILE A 284 7.21 9.25 10.55
C ILE A 284 6.34 8.33 11.41
N ALA A 285 6.32 7.03 11.11
CA ALA A 285 5.59 6.05 11.93
C ALA A 285 6.03 6.05 13.42
N PRO A 286 7.32 6.23 13.77
CA PRO A 286 7.74 6.33 15.17
C PRO A 286 7.10 7.49 15.93
N ASP A 287 6.69 8.57 15.25
CA ASP A 287 6.02 9.70 15.90
C ASP A 287 4.59 9.36 16.33
N LEU A 288 3.96 8.34 15.71
CA LEU A 288 2.69 7.78 16.17
C LEU A 288 2.86 6.95 17.45
N GLU A 289 3.94 6.16 17.53
CA GLU A 289 4.26 5.30 18.67
C GLU A 289 4.85 6.11 19.85
N GLY A 290 5.56 7.21 19.55
CA GLY A 290 6.11 8.19 20.48
C GLY A 290 5.05 9.00 21.26
N GLY A 291 3.76 8.79 20.96
CA GLY A 291 2.61 9.24 21.76
C GLY A 291 2.60 8.78 23.22
N GLY A 292 3.63 8.08 23.69
CA GLY A 292 4.01 7.98 25.12
C GLY A 292 4.32 9.34 25.80
N ALA A 293 4.45 10.44 25.05
CA ALA A 293 4.42 11.78 25.64
C ALA A 293 3.05 12.15 26.25
N LEU A 294 1.97 11.53 25.77
CA LEU A 294 0.61 11.75 26.27
C LEU A 294 0.28 10.91 27.50
N SER A 295 0.90 9.72 27.64
CA SER A 295 0.84 8.98 28.90
C SER A 295 1.51 9.77 30.03
N LYS A 296 2.56 10.56 29.71
CA LYS A 296 3.19 11.50 30.65
C LYS A 296 2.32 12.72 30.93
N ALA A 297 1.68 13.32 29.92
CA ALA A 297 0.87 14.52 30.08
C ALA A 297 -0.49 14.25 30.79
N ALA A 298 -1.12 13.10 30.53
CA ALA A 298 -2.29 12.64 31.29
C ALA A 298 -1.94 12.38 32.77
N PHE A 299 -0.72 11.91 33.06
CA PHE A 299 -0.23 11.74 34.44
C PHE A 299 -0.06 13.05 35.20
N VAL A 300 0.28 14.16 34.51
CA VAL A 300 0.47 15.47 35.14
C VAL A 300 -0.87 16.12 35.47
N THR A 301 -1.87 15.98 34.59
CA THR A 301 -3.20 16.61 34.76
C THR A 301 -4.07 15.86 35.76
N VAL A 302 -4.09 14.53 35.74
CA VAL A 302 -4.86 13.72 36.71
C VAL A 302 -4.34 13.89 38.14
N LYS A 303 -3.02 14.06 38.33
CA LYS A 303 -2.42 14.29 39.65
C LYS A 303 -2.72 15.69 40.21
N ALA A 304 -3.05 16.65 39.34
CA ALA A 304 -3.42 18.01 39.72
C ALA A 304 -4.92 18.16 40.05
N THR A 305 -5.79 17.35 39.45
CA THR A 305 -7.25 17.44 39.62
C THR A 305 -7.81 16.48 40.69
N VAL A 306 -7.12 15.39 41.02
CA VAL A 306 -7.56 14.42 42.05
C VAL A 306 -7.10 14.84 43.46
N GLY A 307 -7.67 15.95 43.92
CA GLY A 307 -7.72 16.34 45.34
C GLY A 307 -8.99 15.82 46.04
N VAL A 308 -9.68 14.83 45.47
CA VAL A 308 -11.00 14.36 45.94
C VAL A 308 -10.88 12.93 46.51
N SER A 309 -11.05 12.85 47.84
CA SER A 309 -11.18 11.71 48.76
C SER A 309 -10.56 10.33 48.40
N LYS A 310 -9.70 9.84 49.32
CA LYS A 310 -8.93 8.57 49.29
C LYS A 310 -9.72 7.27 49.02
N ALA A 311 -11.05 7.27 49.10
CA ALA A 311 -11.85 6.06 48.99
C ALA A 311 -12.07 5.64 47.52
N GLN A 312 -12.52 6.57 46.66
CA GLN A 312 -12.77 6.32 45.24
C GLN A 312 -11.48 6.14 44.43
N SER A 313 -10.37 6.73 44.88
CA SER A 313 -9.04 6.56 44.25
C SER A 313 -8.50 5.13 44.33
N SER A 314 -8.92 4.35 45.33
CA SER A 314 -8.40 3.00 45.55
C SER A 314 -8.99 1.95 44.60
N GLU A 315 -10.22 2.17 44.15
CA GLU A 315 -10.93 1.28 43.24
C GLU A 315 -10.53 1.58 41.79
N ALA A 316 -10.55 2.86 41.39
CA ALA A 316 -10.06 3.29 40.08
C ALA A 316 -8.58 2.91 39.83
N ALA A 317 -7.70 3.04 40.83
CA ALA A 317 -6.30 2.64 40.70
C ALA A 317 -6.09 1.12 40.57
N ARG A 318 -6.98 0.31 41.17
CA ARG A 318 -6.93 -1.16 41.07
C ARG A 318 -7.39 -1.65 39.70
N THR A 319 -8.45 -1.08 39.15
CA THR A 319 -8.92 -1.39 37.78
C THR A 319 -7.92 -0.92 36.72
N TRP A 320 -7.17 0.15 37.00
CA TRP A 320 -6.14 0.67 36.11
C TRP A 320 -4.83 -0.14 36.18
N SER A 321 -4.40 -0.61 37.36
CA SER A 321 -3.17 -1.41 37.47
C SER A 321 -3.31 -2.78 36.82
N SER A 322 -4.51 -3.39 36.84
CA SER A 322 -4.77 -4.66 36.14
C SER A 322 -4.77 -4.49 34.63
N THR A 323 -5.27 -3.36 34.13
CA THR A 323 -5.29 -3.02 32.70
C THR A 323 -3.87 -2.71 32.21
N VAL A 324 -3.11 -1.85 32.89
CA VAL A 324 -1.72 -1.53 32.45
C VAL A 324 -0.80 -2.75 32.51
N ALA A 325 -0.98 -3.66 33.47
CA ALA A 325 -0.21 -4.90 33.56
C ALA A 325 -0.53 -5.91 32.44
N THR A 326 -1.73 -5.85 31.84
CA THR A 326 -2.07 -6.67 30.66
C THR A 326 -1.44 -6.10 29.39
N TRP A 327 -1.35 -4.77 29.26
CA TRP A 327 -0.74 -4.11 28.10
C TRP A 327 0.79 -4.30 28.02
N THR A 328 1.51 -4.27 29.15
CA THR A 328 2.97 -4.52 29.17
C THR A 328 3.35 -5.97 28.91
N TRP A 329 2.44 -6.92 29.15
CA TRP A 329 2.66 -8.34 28.83
C TRP A 329 2.44 -8.64 27.34
N VAL A 330 1.47 -7.99 26.70
CA VAL A 330 1.17 -8.20 25.27
C VAL A 330 2.26 -7.59 24.38
N SER A 331 2.85 -6.45 24.77
CA SER A 331 3.93 -5.80 24.00
C SER A 331 5.29 -6.53 24.04
N TRP A 332 5.43 -7.59 24.85
CA TRP A 332 6.66 -8.40 24.94
C TRP A 332 6.55 -9.74 24.19
N LEU A 333 5.39 -10.08 23.62
CA LEU A 333 5.14 -11.39 22.97
C LEU A 333 4.67 -11.29 21.50
N THR A 334 4.71 -10.12 20.88
CA THR A 334 4.49 -9.91 19.43
C THR A 334 5.50 -8.91 18.89
#